data_AF-A0A1S3UL84-F1
#
_entry.id   AF-A0A1S3UL84-F1
#
_cell.length_a   1.000
_cell.length_b   1.000
_cell.length_c   1.000
_cell.angle_alpha   90.00
_cell.angle_beta   90.00
_cell.angle_gamma   90.00
#
_symmetry.space_group_name_H-M   'P 1'
#
loop_
_entity.id
_entity.type
_entity.pdbx_description
1 polymer ?
#
loop_
_entity_poly.entity_id
_entity_poly.type
_entity_poly.pdbx_seq_one_letter_code
_entity_poly.pdbx_strand_id
1 'polypeptide(L)'
;MYMMTTLLRYSSLLIVLVFLQNISISKALKSSLRVEMIHRDSPKSPFYRPTETHFQRVENAILRSIHRANYLKLDSNDVESTITPASGEYLLNYSVGTPPVQILGIVDTGSDLIWMQCQPCKDCYKQDRPIFDPSTSRTYSTMPCVAADCLTGTHAFCNFNNGKHCAYKMSYADGSNSEGDFSWETISLYSSLEDVPVAFPQTVIGCGHNNYGIFGEKSSGIVGLGIGPFSLASQLKPKTGGTFSYCLTPMYEGDRKPSYLHFGDRGEVTVEGAVSTPLIRDIARPSVYFVVLEAISVGSKRIEFPRNGEDGNILIDSGAALSYLPDEVYSSLEGEMVNEVNLPRTDSPIKGLRLCFGITPGEEYHIPTVFAHFKGGGTVELHSINTFVKVRETIICLAFRSGSEAILGNLAQQDILIGYDTQRNTVTFLNTDYSGSGYPEGNDGAKVGADQLLSSSLVGDGGASWRLKSLKAFTRTSSSREQNFNEVVKERWGTLGELIATVASNAAAPARTHLRAIKNRQKGITEENSPDSDKHGGRALIKGQTENVYCYRIGLEACRARKEGNQLNAEKLAEIEAKFG
;
A
#
# COMPACT_ATOMS: atom_id res chain seq x y z
N MET A 1 -21.67 -14.82 -57.96
CA MET A 1 -21.18 -15.68 -56.86
C MET A 1 -19.85 -15.19 -56.26
N TYR A 2 -18.87 -14.77 -57.08
CA TYR A 2 -17.56 -14.26 -56.60
C TYR A 2 -17.63 -13.01 -55.71
N MET A 3 -18.51 -12.04 -56.00
CA MET A 3 -18.61 -10.79 -55.22
C MET A 3 -19.14 -10.99 -53.79
N MET A 4 -20.04 -11.97 -53.60
CA MET A 4 -20.69 -12.23 -52.31
C MET A 4 -19.75 -12.93 -51.33
N THR A 5 -18.86 -13.78 -51.84
CA THR A 5 -17.81 -14.44 -51.06
C THR A 5 -16.73 -13.47 -50.59
N THR A 6 -16.43 -12.41 -51.35
CA THR A 6 -15.45 -11.39 -50.93
C THR A 6 -16.02 -10.51 -49.81
N LEU A 7 -17.29 -10.10 -49.91
CA LEU A 7 -17.98 -9.29 -48.90
C LEU A 7 -18.08 -10.00 -47.54
N LEU A 8 -18.38 -11.30 -47.52
CA LEU A 8 -18.38 -12.08 -46.27
C LEU A 8 -16.98 -12.16 -45.65
N ARG A 9 -15.92 -12.34 -46.45
CA ARG A 9 -14.54 -12.41 -45.94
C ARG A 9 -14.08 -11.09 -45.32
N TYR A 10 -14.45 -9.95 -45.90
CA TYR A 10 -14.14 -8.64 -45.32
C TYR A 10 -14.93 -8.36 -44.03
N SER A 11 -16.19 -8.80 -43.95
CA SER A 11 -17.01 -8.67 -42.74
C SER A 11 -16.46 -9.51 -41.58
N SER A 12 -16.07 -10.77 -41.84
CA SER A 12 -15.43 -11.62 -40.83
C SER A 12 -14.06 -11.07 -40.38
N LEU A 13 -13.27 -10.50 -41.29
CA LEU A 13 -12.00 -9.87 -40.96
C LEU A 13 -12.19 -8.62 -40.08
N LEU A 14 -13.23 -7.82 -40.36
CA LEU A 14 -13.58 -6.64 -39.56
C LEU A 14 -14.02 -7.02 -38.14
N ILE A 15 -14.83 -8.08 -38.01
CA ILE A 15 -15.25 -8.61 -36.71
C ILE A 15 -14.03 -9.11 -35.93
N VAL A 16 -13.13 -9.87 -36.56
CA VAL A 16 -11.89 -10.34 -35.92
C VAL A 16 -10.99 -9.17 -35.51
N LEU A 17 -10.87 -8.13 -36.34
CA LEU A 17 -10.09 -6.92 -35.99
C LEU A 17 -10.72 -6.14 -34.83
N VAL A 18 -12.05 -6.04 -34.75
CA VAL A 18 -12.76 -5.44 -33.61
C VAL A 18 -12.57 -6.30 -32.34
N PHE A 19 -12.63 -7.62 -32.44
CA PHE A 19 -12.32 -8.51 -31.31
C PHE A 19 -10.85 -8.42 -30.89
N LEU A 20 -9.90 -8.33 -31.82
CA LEU A 20 -8.48 -8.16 -31.52
C LEU A 20 -8.16 -6.78 -30.93
N GLN A 21 -8.84 -5.71 -31.37
CA GLN A 21 -8.77 -4.40 -30.72
C GLN A 21 -9.33 -4.46 -29.29
N ASN A 22 -10.44 -5.17 -29.06
CA ASN A 22 -10.97 -5.39 -27.71
C ASN A 22 -10.06 -6.23 -26.82
N ILE A 23 -9.37 -7.25 -27.37
CA ILE A 23 -8.40 -8.08 -26.63
C ILE A 23 -7.10 -7.32 -26.33
N SER A 24 -6.64 -6.44 -27.23
CA SER A 24 -5.49 -5.56 -26.97
C SER A 24 -5.80 -4.44 -25.97
N ILE A 25 -7.07 -4.02 -25.83
CA ILE A 25 -7.50 -3.01 -24.84
C ILE A 25 -7.81 -3.65 -23.47
N SER A 26 -8.09 -4.95 -23.39
CA SER A 26 -8.45 -5.63 -22.13
C SER A 26 -7.27 -5.89 -21.17
N LYS A 27 -6.06 -5.46 -21.52
CA LYS A 27 -4.98 -5.21 -20.55
C LYS A 27 -4.69 -3.72 -20.48
N ALA A 28 -5.69 -2.92 -20.14
CA ALA A 28 -5.41 -1.60 -19.60
C ALA A 28 -4.46 -1.78 -18.41
N LEU A 29 -3.27 -1.17 -18.48
CA LEU A 29 -2.30 -1.20 -17.40
C LEU A 29 -2.99 -0.70 -16.12
N LYS A 30 -3.07 -1.55 -15.08
CA LYS A 30 -3.68 -1.13 -13.82
C LYS A 30 -2.93 0.09 -13.30
N SER A 31 -3.68 1.12 -12.90
CA SER A 31 -3.08 2.26 -12.22
C SER A 31 -2.59 1.81 -10.86
N SER A 32 -1.28 1.68 -10.72
CA SER A 32 -0.61 1.35 -9.46
C SER A 32 -0.35 2.63 -8.67
N LEU A 33 -0.93 2.75 -7.48
CA LEU A 33 -0.87 3.96 -6.66
C LEU A 33 -0.31 3.66 -5.28
N ARG A 34 0.41 4.63 -4.70
CA ARG A 34 0.86 4.61 -3.32
C ARG A 34 0.53 5.95 -2.66
N VAL A 35 -0.39 5.95 -1.72
CA VAL A 35 -0.83 7.15 -0.99
C VAL A 35 -0.37 7.05 0.46
N GLU A 36 0.17 8.14 1.00
CA GLU A 36 0.58 8.19 2.41
C GLU A 36 -0.66 8.21 3.32
N MET A 37 -0.69 7.30 4.30
CA MET A 37 -1.61 7.33 5.42
C MET A 37 -0.92 8.05 6.58
N ILE A 38 -1.39 9.27 6.87
CA ILE A 38 -0.78 10.12 7.90
C ILE A 38 -1.39 9.73 9.23
N HIS A 39 -0.58 9.13 10.11
CA HIS A 39 -1.04 8.88 11.47
C HIS A 39 -1.36 10.18 12.19
N ARG A 40 -2.45 10.19 12.96
CA ARG A 40 -2.94 11.33 13.73
C ARG A 40 -1.89 11.96 14.63
N ASP A 41 -1.05 11.14 15.27
CA ASP A 41 0.01 11.61 16.18
C ASP A 41 1.38 11.76 15.49
N SER A 42 1.44 11.71 14.15
CA SER A 42 2.64 12.04 13.38
C SER A 42 2.86 13.55 13.32
N PRO A 43 4.11 14.06 13.34
CA PRO A 43 4.40 15.48 13.13
C PRO A 43 3.83 16.09 11.84
N LYS A 44 3.52 15.26 10.83
CA LYS A 44 2.84 15.70 9.58
C LYS A 44 1.34 15.93 9.74
N SER A 45 0.73 15.41 10.81
CA SER A 45 -0.70 15.55 11.08
C SER A 45 -0.99 16.93 11.68
N PRO A 46 -2.06 17.61 11.24
CA PRO A 46 -2.50 18.86 11.87
C PRO A 46 -3.08 18.65 13.28
N PHE A 47 -3.35 17.40 13.67
CA PHE A 47 -3.75 17.05 15.03
C PHE A 47 -2.56 16.80 15.96
N TYR A 48 -1.34 16.84 15.44
CA TYR A 48 -0.12 16.71 16.23
C TYR A 48 0.00 17.85 17.24
N ARG A 49 0.11 17.52 18.53
CA ARG A 49 0.34 18.49 19.59
C ARG A 49 1.78 18.38 20.10
N PRO A 50 2.72 19.26 19.74
CA PRO A 50 4.13 19.11 20.10
C PRO A 50 4.40 19.03 21.61
N THR A 51 3.49 19.56 22.43
CA THR A 51 3.58 19.55 23.89
C THR A 51 3.17 18.22 24.52
N GLU A 52 2.48 17.33 23.79
CA GLU A 52 2.10 16.01 24.31
C GLU A 52 3.29 15.07 24.32
N THR A 53 3.55 14.49 25.49
CA THR A 53 4.56 13.45 25.68
C THR A 53 4.17 12.19 24.92
N HIS A 54 5.14 11.28 24.72
CA HIS A 54 4.88 9.97 24.11
C HIS A 54 3.76 9.22 24.86
N PHE A 55 3.83 9.11 26.18
CA PHE A 55 2.83 8.40 26.98
C PHE A 55 1.46 9.08 26.98
N GLN A 56 1.39 10.41 26.88
CA GLN A 56 0.11 11.11 26.71
C GLN A 56 -0.56 10.76 25.38
N ARG A 57 0.21 10.58 24.31
CA ARG A 57 -0.34 10.14 23.00
C ARG A 57 -0.86 8.72 23.06
N VAL A 58 -0.09 7.81 23.66
CA VAL A 58 -0.51 6.43 23.92
C VAL A 58 -1.81 6.41 24.70
N GLU A 59 -1.89 7.17 25.80
CA GLU A 59 -3.08 7.27 26.64
C GLU A 59 -4.28 7.85 25.88
N ASN A 60 -4.08 8.90 25.11
CA ASN A 60 -5.13 9.48 24.28
C ASN A 60 -5.62 8.50 23.20
N ALA A 61 -4.74 7.69 22.59
CA ALA A 61 -5.12 6.69 21.59
C ALA A 61 -5.92 5.53 22.21
N ILE A 62 -5.50 5.05 23.38
CA ILE A 62 -6.25 4.06 24.16
C ILE A 62 -7.66 4.56 24.47
N LEU A 63 -7.78 5.80 24.97
CA LEU A 63 -9.06 6.38 25.35
C LEU A 63 -9.98 6.59 24.13
N ARG A 64 -9.44 7.05 23.00
CA ARG A 64 -10.17 7.12 21.72
C ARG A 64 -10.64 5.75 21.25
N SER A 65 -9.81 4.72 21.37
CA SER A 65 -10.19 3.35 21.02
C SER A 65 -11.33 2.83 21.88
N ILE A 66 -11.27 3.06 23.20
CA ILE A 66 -12.33 2.69 24.15
C ILE A 66 -13.64 3.37 23.77
N HIS A 67 -13.57 4.67 23.46
CA HIS A 67 -14.71 5.43 22.98
C HIS A 67 -15.27 4.81 21.69
N ARG A 68 -14.44 4.59 20.66
CA ARG A 68 -14.85 3.98 19.38
C ARG A 68 -15.54 2.63 19.56
N ALA A 69 -14.99 1.74 20.38
CA ALA A 69 -15.59 0.42 20.62
C ALA A 69 -16.94 0.50 21.37
N ASN A 70 -17.08 1.43 22.32
CA ASN A 70 -18.34 1.65 23.03
C ASN A 70 -19.46 2.11 22.10
N TYR A 71 -19.12 2.85 21.03
CA TYR A 71 -20.11 3.28 20.04
C TYR A 71 -20.48 2.21 19.03
N LEU A 72 -19.53 1.32 18.68
CA LEU A 72 -19.85 0.15 17.86
C LEU A 72 -20.86 -0.77 18.56
N LYS A 73 -20.92 -0.73 19.89
CA LYS A 73 -22.06 -1.23 20.66
C LYS A 73 -23.20 -0.21 20.48
N LEU A 74 -24.24 -0.58 19.72
CA LEU A 74 -25.45 0.22 19.45
C LEU A 74 -26.26 0.65 20.71
N ASP A 75 -25.69 0.61 21.92
CA ASP A 75 -26.43 0.72 23.17
C ASP A 75 -25.59 1.22 24.37
N SER A 76 -24.83 2.32 24.24
CA SER A 76 -24.09 2.89 25.37
C SER A 76 -24.20 4.41 25.45
N ASN A 77 -25.06 4.89 26.36
CA ASN A 77 -25.20 6.29 26.77
C ASN A 77 -24.21 6.73 27.86
N ASP A 78 -23.12 5.98 28.10
CA ASP A 78 -22.18 6.28 29.16
C ASP A 78 -20.75 6.26 28.62
N VAL A 79 -20.14 7.45 28.49
CA VAL A 79 -18.86 7.82 29.12
C VAL A 79 -18.58 9.28 28.75
N GLU A 80 -18.76 10.17 29.72
CA GLU A 80 -18.26 11.54 29.69
C GLU A 80 -16.74 11.51 29.97
N SER A 81 -15.92 11.79 28.96
CA SER A 81 -14.48 12.00 29.12
C SER A 81 -14.09 13.34 28.50
N THR A 82 -13.15 14.05 29.12
CA THR A 82 -12.71 15.41 28.75
C THR A 82 -11.88 15.46 27.46
N ILE A 83 -11.80 14.36 26.70
CA ILE A 83 -11.05 14.27 25.44
C ILE A 83 -12.02 14.59 24.29
N THR A 84 -11.62 15.51 23.40
CA THR A 84 -12.31 15.70 22.12
C THR A 84 -12.26 14.37 21.38
N PRO A 85 -13.37 13.63 21.22
CA PRO A 85 -13.32 12.29 20.69
C PRO A 85 -13.18 12.35 19.17
N ALA A 86 -12.05 12.82 18.67
CA ALA A 86 -11.79 12.93 17.24
C ALA A 86 -11.82 11.53 16.61
N SER A 87 -12.78 11.25 15.73
CA SER A 87 -12.92 9.95 15.09
C SER A 87 -11.70 9.66 14.19
N GLY A 88 -11.08 8.48 14.38
CA GLY A 88 -10.08 7.92 13.47
C GLY A 88 -8.61 8.23 13.78
N GLU A 89 -7.75 7.27 13.43
CA GLU A 89 -6.31 7.29 13.72
C GLU A 89 -5.46 7.68 12.51
N TYR A 90 -6.00 7.60 11.29
CA TYR A 90 -5.27 7.88 10.06
C TYR A 90 -5.99 8.90 9.19
N LEU A 91 -5.21 9.71 8.49
CA LEU A 91 -5.68 10.77 7.61
C LEU A 91 -5.13 10.57 6.21
N LEU A 92 -5.89 10.99 5.21
CA LEU A 92 -5.51 10.93 3.80
C LEU A 92 -5.70 12.30 3.15
N ASN A 93 -4.64 12.80 2.52
CA ASN A 93 -4.72 13.97 1.65
C ASN A 93 -5.17 13.53 0.25
N TYR A 94 -6.18 14.19 -0.27
CA TYR A 94 -6.66 14.03 -1.64
C TYR A 94 -7.12 15.38 -2.18
N SER A 95 -7.40 15.45 -3.48
CA SER A 95 -8.00 16.63 -4.07
C SER A 95 -9.34 16.34 -4.70
N VAL A 96 -10.21 17.35 -4.69
CA VAL A 96 -11.56 17.30 -5.25
C VAL A 96 -11.81 18.49 -6.16
N GLY A 97 -12.48 18.23 -7.28
CA GLY A 97 -12.93 19.26 -8.21
C GLY A 97 -11.95 19.66 -9.29
N THR A 98 -12.42 20.53 -10.19
CA THR A 98 -11.65 21.07 -11.31
C THR A 98 -11.84 22.60 -11.39
N PRO A 99 -10.88 23.42 -10.90
CA PRO A 99 -9.54 23.05 -10.46
C PRO A 99 -9.49 22.25 -9.14
N PRO A 100 -8.43 21.44 -8.91
CA PRO A 100 -8.34 20.61 -7.71
C PRO A 100 -8.19 21.44 -6.42
N VAL A 101 -9.03 21.14 -5.42
CA VAL A 101 -8.96 21.69 -4.06
C VAL A 101 -8.46 20.60 -3.10
N GLN A 102 -7.51 20.90 -2.22
CA GLN A 102 -6.94 19.92 -1.29
C GLN A 102 -7.86 19.68 -0.08
N ILE A 103 -8.07 18.41 0.23
CA ILE A 103 -8.96 17.93 1.27
C ILE A 103 -8.18 16.95 2.17
N LEU A 104 -8.44 17.00 3.47
CA LEU A 104 -7.86 16.08 4.44
C LEU A 104 -9.00 15.29 5.09
N GLY A 105 -9.15 14.03 4.70
CA GLY A 105 -10.19 13.16 5.24
C GLY A 105 -9.65 12.17 6.27
N ILE A 106 -10.51 11.77 7.20
CA ILE A 106 -10.27 10.64 8.12
C ILE A 106 -10.45 9.34 7.35
N VAL A 107 -9.47 8.43 7.43
CA VAL A 107 -9.55 7.11 6.81
C VAL A 107 -10.36 6.18 7.71
N ASP A 108 -11.42 5.58 7.17
CA ASP A 108 -12.31 4.72 7.95
C ASP A 108 -12.65 3.43 7.20
N THR A 109 -12.16 2.29 7.67
CA THR A 109 -12.51 0.96 7.15
C THR A 109 -13.88 0.47 7.64
N GLY A 110 -14.52 1.21 8.55
CA GLY A 110 -15.85 0.92 9.09
C GLY A 110 -17.02 1.55 8.32
N SER A 111 -16.76 2.36 7.29
CA SER A 111 -17.80 2.98 6.47
C SER A 111 -17.40 3.07 5.00
N ASP A 112 -18.41 3.21 4.12
CA ASP A 112 -18.19 3.24 2.68
C ASP A 112 -18.07 4.64 2.11
N LEU A 113 -18.96 5.58 2.49
CA LEU A 113 -19.06 6.84 1.75
C LEU A 113 -17.84 7.74 1.94
N ILE A 114 -17.28 8.23 0.83
CA ILE A 114 -16.41 9.40 0.84
C ILE A 114 -17.28 10.65 0.91
N TRP A 115 -17.12 11.46 1.96
CA TRP A 115 -17.83 12.73 2.07
C TRP A 115 -16.97 13.83 2.67
N MET A 116 -17.37 15.07 2.41
CA MET A 116 -16.74 16.27 2.94
C MET A 116 -17.74 17.38 3.20
N GLN A 117 -17.37 18.39 3.99
CA GLN A 117 -18.20 19.59 4.12
C GLN A 117 -18.22 20.38 2.81
N CYS A 118 -19.42 20.77 2.38
CA CYS A 118 -19.66 21.55 1.17
C CYS A 118 -20.39 22.86 1.45
N GLN A 119 -20.13 23.87 0.62
CA GLN A 119 -20.90 25.09 0.60
C GLN A 119 -22.21 24.93 -0.19
N PRO A 120 -23.33 25.53 0.25
CA PRO A 120 -23.49 26.21 1.54
C PRO A 120 -23.53 25.20 2.69
N CYS A 121 -22.74 25.45 3.74
CA CYS A 121 -22.80 24.68 4.96
C CYS A 121 -23.85 25.33 5.88
N LYS A 122 -24.91 24.58 6.22
CA LYS A 122 -26.02 25.08 7.05
C LYS A 122 -25.70 24.93 8.53
N ASP A 123 -25.50 23.70 8.97
CA ASP A 123 -25.09 23.36 10.34
C ASP A 123 -23.92 22.41 10.24
N CYS A 124 -22.69 22.93 10.24
CA CYS A 124 -21.52 22.08 10.22
C CYS A 124 -20.52 22.40 11.32
N TYR A 125 -19.74 21.39 11.69
CA TYR A 125 -18.63 21.57 12.61
C TYR A 125 -17.61 22.55 12.01
N LYS A 126 -16.91 23.25 12.90
CA LYS A 126 -15.88 24.21 12.49
C LYS A 126 -14.77 23.45 11.78
N GLN A 127 -14.45 23.86 10.55
CA GLN A 127 -13.37 23.30 9.76
C GLN A 127 -12.34 24.41 9.48
N ASP A 128 -11.07 24.15 9.80
CA ASP A 128 -10.00 25.12 9.60
C ASP A 128 -9.60 25.28 8.12
N ARG A 129 -9.73 24.20 7.34
CA ARG A 129 -9.50 24.21 5.89
C ARG A 129 -10.71 24.81 5.17
N PRO A 130 -10.54 25.44 3.99
CA PRO A 130 -11.66 25.89 3.18
C PRO A 130 -12.66 24.75 2.92
N ILE A 131 -13.95 25.04 3.15
CA ILE A 131 -15.06 24.15 2.82
C ILE A 131 -15.15 24.09 1.29
N PHE A 132 -15.35 22.89 0.74
CA PHE A 132 -15.41 22.71 -0.72
C PHE A 132 -16.63 23.45 -1.29
N ASP A 133 -16.42 24.29 -2.30
CA ASP A 133 -17.51 24.98 -3.00
C ASP A 133 -17.80 24.25 -4.32
N PRO A 134 -18.88 23.45 -4.40
CA PRO A 134 -19.22 22.71 -5.61
C PRO A 134 -19.47 23.62 -6.82
N SER A 135 -19.88 24.88 -6.62
CA SER A 135 -20.15 25.82 -7.71
C SER A 135 -18.88 26.27 -8.47
N THR A 136 -17.71 26.11 -7.84
CA THR A 136 -16.41 26.47 -8.42
C THR A 136 -15.78 25.34 -9.24
N SER A 137 -16.31 24.12 -9.13
CA SER A 137 -15.78 22.94 -9.80
C SER A 137 -16.50 22.71 -11.12
N ARG A 138 -15.73 22.63 -12.21
CA ARG A 138 -16.25 22.30 -13.55
C ARG A 138 -16.66 20.85 -13.72
N THR A 139 -16.28 19.99 -12.77
CA THR A 139 -16.54 18.54 -12.81
C THR A 139 -17.58 18.09 -11.77
N TYR A 140 -18.09 19.02 -10.96
CA TYR A 140 -19.21 18.73 -10.07
C TYR A 140 -20.48 18.48 -10.87
N SER A 141 -21.20 17.42 -10.53
CA SER A 141 -22.48 17.10 -11.14
C SER A 141 -23.46 16.59 -10.10
N THR A 142 -24.58 17.30 -9.99
CA THR A 142 -25.72 16.90 -9.17
C THR A 142 -26.31 15.59 -9.69
N MET A 143 -26.44 14.60 -8.82
CA MET A 143 -27.01 13.31 -9.20
C MET A 143 -28.54 13.39 -9.26
N PRO A 144 -29.19 13.02 -10.39
CA PRO A 144 -30.64 12.92 -10.43
C PRO A 144 -31.12 11.68 -9.68
N CYS A 145 -32.34 11.71 -9.16
CA CYS A 145 -32.90 10.58 -8.40
C CYS A 145 -33.02 9.27 -9.18
N VAL A 146 -33.07 9.34 -10.52
CA VAL A 146 -33.16 8.16 -11.39
C VAL A 146 -31.79 7.55 -11.72
N ALA A 147 -30.70 8.15 -11.23
CA ALA A 147 -29.37 7.59 -11.40
C ALA A 147 -29.26 6.23 -10.69
N ALA A 148 -28.58 5.28 -11.32
CA ALA A 148 -28.38 3.95 -10.75
C ALA A 148 -27.67 4.01 -9.38
N ASP A 149 -26.68 4.90 -9.25
CA ASP A 149 -25.96 5.12 -7.98
C ASP A 149 -26.90 5.61 -6.87
N CYS A 150 -27.85 6.50 -7.18
CA CYS A 150 -28.85 6.97 -6.23
C CYS A 150 -29.80 5.86 -5.78
N LEU A 151 -30.23 5.02 -6.72
CA LEU A 151 -31.17 3.92 -6.45
C LEU A 151 -30.55 2.76 -5.68
N THR A 152 -29.22 2.62 -5.73
CA THR A 152 -28.46 1.54 -5.07
C THR A 152 -27.72 2.00 -3.82
N GLY A 153 -27.68 3.30 -3.55
CA GLY A 153 -27.12 3.89 -2.33
C GLY A 153 -27.89 3.50 -1.08
N THR A 154 -27.25 2.73 -0.18
CA THR A 154 -27.83 2.34 1.12
C THR A 154 -28.19 3.55 2.01
N HIS A 155 -27.45 4.65 1.84
CA HIS A 155 -27.65 5.90 2.58
C HIS A 155 -28.20 7.02 1.70
N ALA A 156 -28.54 6.72 0.45
CA ALA A 156 -29.03 7.69 -0.52
C ALA A 156 -30.55 7.69 -0.58
N PHE A 157 -31.13 8.86 -0.86
CA PHE A 157 -32.56 9.02 -1.06
C PHE A 157 -32.84 10.17 -2.02
N CYS A 158 -33.98 10.13 -2.70
CA CYS A 158 -34.39 11.23 -3.58
C CYS A 158 -34.95 12.39 -2.76
N ASN A 159 -34.32 13.56 -2.88
CA ASN A 159 -34.87 14.80 -2.35
C ASN A 159 -35.71 15.51 -3.41
N PHE A 160 -37.03 15.45 -3.25
CA PHE A 160 -37.98 16.11 -4.14
C PHE A 160 -38.13 17.61 -3.87
N ASN A 161 -37.68 18.09 -2.71
CA ASN A 161 -37.69 19.49 -2.36
C ASN A 161 -36.39 20.11 -2.87
N ASN A 162 -36.48 21.14 -3.72
CA ASN A 162 -35.34 21.83 -4.37
C ASN A 162 -34.64 21.02 -5.48
N GLY A 163 -35.33 20.80 -6.61
CA GLY A 163 -34.67 20.42 -7.87
C GLY A 163 -34.56 18.92 -8.16
N LYS A 164 -35.20 18.04 -7.36
CA LYS A 164 -35.27 16.58 -7.60
C LYS A 164 -33.90 15.93 -7.81
N HIS A 165 -33.04 16.06 -6.80
CA HIS A 165 -31.69 15.48 -6.80
C HIS A 165 -31.57 14.37 -5.76
N CYS A 166 -30.55 13.55 -5.89
CA CYS A 166 -30.19 12.56 -4.91
C CYS A 166 -29.47 13.22 -3.73
N ALA A 167 -29.90 12.90 -2.52
CA ALA A 167 -29.28 13.29 -1.28
C ALA A 167 -28.79 12.06 -0.53
N TYR A 168 -27.96 12.24 0.48
CA TYR A 168 -27.55 11.17 1.39
C TYR A 168 -27.70 11.60 2.84
N LYS A 169 -27.84 10.61 3.72
CA LYS A 169 -27.73 10.77 5.16
C LYS A 169 -26.95 9.61 5.76
N MET A 170 -25.85 9.94 6.40
CA MET A 170 -24.95 9.01 7.06
C MET A 170 -24.92 9.29 8.55
N SER A 171 -25.21 8.28 9.35
CA SER A 171 -25.06 8.34 10.81
C SER A 171 -23.99 7.35 11.25
N TYR A 172 -23.09 7.82 12.09
CA TYR A 172 -21.98 7.05 12.61
C TYR A 172 -22.35 6.44 13.95
N ALA A 173 -21.66 5.33 14.27
CA ALA A 173 -21.77 4.67 15.55
C ALA A 173 -21.55 5.66 16.70
N ASP A 174 -20.66 6.64 16.51
CA ASP A 174 -20.30 7.67 17.48
C ASP A 174 -21.33 8.79 17.71
N GLY A 175 -22.53 8.65 17.13
CA GLY A 175 -23.59 9.65 17.14
C GLY A 175 -23.34 10.81 16.18
N SER A 176 -22.18 10.87 15.52
CA SER A 176 -21.92 11.87 14.48
C SER A 176 -22.78 11.63 13.25
N ASN A 177 -23.05 12.69 12.49
CA ASN A 177 -23.90 12.62 11.31
C ASN A 177 -23.38 13.53 10.21
N SER A 178 -23.63 13.12 8.97
CA SER A 178 -23.41 13.92 7.77
C SER A 178 -24.60 13.78 6.83
N GLU A 179 -25.15 14.89 6.37
CA GLU A 179 -26.29 14.95 5.44
C GLU A 179 -26.04 16.02 4.37
N GLY A 180 -26.38 15.70 3.12
CA GLY A 180 -26.21 16.62 2.01
C GLY A 180 -26.47 15.98 0.65
N ASP A 181 -25.84 16.53 -0.39
CA ASP A 181 -26.06 16.08 -1.77
C ASP A 181 -25.25 14.81 -2.06
N PHE A 182 -25.87 13.84 -2.72
CA PHE A 182 -25.17 12.68 -3.28
C PHE A 182 -24.84 13.03 -4.73
N SER A 183 -23.55 13.13 -5.07
CA SER A 183 -23.11 13.81 -6.29
C SER A 183 -21.94 13.09 -6.94
N TRP A 184 -21.72 13.36 -8.23
CA TRP A 184 -20.48 12.96 -8.91
C TRP A 184 -19.48 14.10 -8.95
N GLU A 185 -18.21 13.77 -8.77
CA GLU A 185 -17.10 14.70 -8.82
C GLU A 185 -15.82 13.98 -9.25
N THR A 186 -14.75 14.74 -9.52
CA THR A 186 -13.41 14.23 -9.74
C THR A 186 -12.64 14.24 -8.43
N ILE A 187 -12.23 13.05 -7.97
CA ILE A 187 -11.24 12.88 -6.91
C ILE A 187 -9.86 12.69 -7.55
N SER A 188 -8.83 13.29 -6.99
CA SER A 188 -7.43 13.07 -7.41
C SER A 188 -6.58 12.63 -6.23
N LEU A 189 -5.81 11.55 -6.44
CA LEU A 189 -4.85 11.05 -5.45
C LEU A 189 -3.42 11.37 -5.90
N TYR A 190 -2.62 11.87 -4.97
CA TYR A 190 -1.20 12.13 -5.21
C TYR A 190 -0.42 10.86 -4.92
N SER A 191 0.20 10.30 -5.95
CA SER A 191 1.10 9.17 -5.77
C SER A 191 2.39 9.67 -5.12
N SER A 192 2.81 9.05 -4.03
CA SER A 192 4.11 9.35 -3.39
C SER A 192 5.32 8.85 -4.19
N LEU A 193 5.11 8.35 -5.41
CA LEU A 193 6.14 7.87 -6.33
C LEU A 193 6.25 8.76 -7.58
N GLU A 194 5.19 9.48 -7.90
CA GLU A 194 5.10 10.33 -9.07
C GLU A 194 4.46 11.65 -8.64
N ASP A 195 5.09 12.78 -8.91
CA ASP A 195 4.55 14.11 -8.60
C ASP A 195 3.27 14.46 -9.42
N VAL A 196 2.73 13.50 -10.16
CA VAL A 196 1.54 13.66 -10.99
C VAL A 196 0.33 13.06 -10.25
N PRO A 197 -0.70 13.86 -9.94
CA PRO A 197 -1.93 13.33 -9.36
C PRO A 197 -2.67 12.46 -10.37
N VAL A 198 -3.23 11.35 -9.89
CA VAL A 198 -4.10 10.48 -10.68
C VAL A 198 -5.56 10.84 -10.40
N ALA A 199 -6.24 11.31 -11.44
CA ALA A 199 -7.63 11.72 -11.37
C ALA A 199 -8.61 10.56 -11.63
N PHE A 200 -9.68 10.54 -10.85
CA PHE A 200 -10.81 9.62 -10.88
C PHE A 200 -12.09 10.46 -11.11
N PRO A 201 -12.43 10.76 -12.37
CA PRO A 201 -13.65 11.49 -12.70
C PRO A 201 -14.88 10.63 -12.42
N GLN A 202 -16.04 11.28 -12.23
CA GLN A 202 -17.32 10.62 -11.95
C GLN A 202 -17.28 9.73 -10.70
N THR A 203 -16.45 10.09 -9.72
CA THR A 203 -16.46 9.48 -8.40
C THR A 203 -17.65 10.03 -7.63
N VAL A 204 -18.45 9.14 -7.05
CA VAL A 204 -19.57 9.46 -6.18
C VAL A 204 -19.03 9.94 -4.83
N ILE A 205 -19.52 11.11 -4.39
CA ILE A 205 -19.18 11.73 -3.11
C ILE A 205 -20.46 12.18 -2.38
N GLY A 206 -20.36 12.25 -1.05
CA GLY A 206 -21.29 13.01 -0.22
C GLY A 206 -20.81 14.47 -0.09
N CYS A 207 -21.58 15.41 -0.63
CA CYS A 207 -21.36 16.84 -0.42
C CYS A 207 -22.17 17.29 0.81
N GLY A 208 -21.56 17.23 1.99
CA GLY A 208 -22.25 17.41 3.27
C GLY A 208 -22.56 18.87 3.57
N HIS A 209 -23.85 19.19 3.72
CA HIS A 209 -24.35 20.52 4.08
C HIS A 209 -24.77 20.64 5.54
N ASN A 210 -24.93 19.51 6.22
CA ASN A 210 -25.31 19.41 7.63
C ASN A 210 -24.46 18.32 8.30
N ASN A 211 -23.42 18.72 9.04
CA ASN A 211 -22.41 17.81 9.58
C ASN A 211 -22.10 18.12 11.04
N TYR A 212 -22.53 17.27 11.97
CA TYR A 212 -22.26 17.47 13.39
C TYR A 212 -21.70 16.21 14.02
N GLY A 213 -21.00 16.37 15.12
CA GLY A 213 -20.31 15.30 15.80
C GLY A 213 -18.83 15.62 16.00
N ILE A 214 -18.03 14.57 16.08
CA ILE A 214 -16.70 14.62 16.68
C ILE A 214 -15.58 14.39 15.66
N PHE A 215 -15.72 14.99 14.47
CA PHE A 215 -14.71 14.88 13.40
C PHE A 215 -13.45 15.72 13.64
N GLY A 216 -13.54 16.72 14.52
CA GLY A 216 -12.45 17.64 14.87
C GLY A 216 -12.16 18.70 13.80
N GLU A 217 -11.66 19.87 14.23
CA GLU A 217 -11.56 21.05 13.34
C GLU A 217 -10.57 20.93 12.18
N LYS A 218 -9.65 19.96 12.26
CA LYS A 218 -8.59 19.79 11.27
C LYS A 218 -8.97 18.87 10.12
N SER A 219 -10.03 18.06 10.25
CA SER A 219 -10.50 17.15 9.21
C SER A 219 -11.61 17.81 8.38
N SER A 220 -11.72 17.41 7.11
CA SER A 220 -12.73 17.93 6.18
C SER A 220 -13.88 16.96 5.93
N GLY A 221 -13.83 15.75 6.49
CA GLY A 221 -14.80 14.68 6.32
C GLY A 221 -14.16 13.30 6.43
N ILE A 222 -14.81 12.28 5.85
CA ILE A 222 -14.37 10.87 5.92
C ILE A 222 -14.08 10.33 4.51
N VAL A 223 -13.04 9.51 4.44
CA VAL A 223 -12.69 8.67 3.29
C VAL A 223 -13.01 7.24 3.68
N GLY A 224 -14.22 6.79 3.30
CA GLY A 224 -14.64 5.42 3.51
C GLY A 224 -13.78 4.45 2.70
N LEU A 225 -13.24 3.44 3.39
CA LEU A 225 -12.51 2.32 2.82
C LEU A 225 -13.28 1.01 2.94
N GLY A 226 -14.54 1.04 3.38
CA GLY A 226 -15.40 -0.13 3.53
C GLY A 226 -15.64 -0.95 2.24
N ILE A 227 -16.33 -2.08 2.38
CA ILE A 227 -16.58 -3.03 1.28
C ILE A 227 -17.57 -2.50 0.24
N GLY A 228 -18.43 -1.55 0.62
CA GLY A 228 -19.54 -1.10 -0.21
C GLY A 228 -19.10 -0.34 -1.47
N PRO A 229 -20.02 -0.17 -2.43
CA PRO A 229 -19.70 0.33 -3.76
C PRO A 229 -19.20 1.78 -3.79
N PHE A 230 -19.52 2.58 -2.76
CA PHE A 230 -19.16 4.00 -2.67
C PHE A 230 -17.87 4.28 -1.89
N SER A 231 -17.13 3.24 -1.48
CA SER A 231 -15.80 3.39 -0.89
C SER A 231 -14.74 3.77 -1.88
N LEU A 232 -13.68 4.42 -1.40
CA LEU A 232 -12.54 4.78 -2.26
C LEU A 232 -11.99 3.52 -2.95
N ALA A 233 -11.80 2.43 -2.22
CA ALA A 233 -11.34 1.17 -2.79
C ALA A 233 -12.25 0.64 -3.92
N SER A 234 -13.57 0.64 -3.70
CA SER A 234 -14.56 0.16 -4.67
C SER A 234 -14.66 1.07 -5.90
N GLN A 235 -14.69 2.38 -5.70
CA GLN A 235 -14.82 3.34 -6.80
C GLN A 235 -13.56 3.43 -7.68
N LEU A 236 -12.39 3.11 -7.12
CA LEU A 236 -11.12 3.06 -7.87
C LEU A 236 -10.95 1.77 -8.68
N LYS A 237 -11.74 0.73 -8.37
CA LYS A 237 -11.66 -0.62 -8.97
C LYS A 237 -11.53 -0.63 -10.50
N PRO A 238 -12.24 0.19 -11.29
CA PRO A 238 -12.10 0.17 -12.75
C PRO A 238 -10.69 0.48 -13.25
N LYS A 239 -9.91 1.26 -12.48
CA LYS A 239 -8.51 1.59 -12.80
C LYS A 239 -7.49 0.75 -12.04
N THR A 240 -7.83 0.28 -10.84
CA THR A 240 -6.91 -0.41 -9.93
C THR A 240 -7.11 -1.92 -9.90
N GLY A 241 -8.16 -2.46 -10.51
CA GLY A 241 -8.46 -3.88 -10.45
C GLY A 241 -8.96 -4.36 -9.09
N GLY A 242 -9.43 -3.47 -8.22
CA GLY A 242 -10.21 -3.85 -7.02
C GLY A 242 -9.43 -4.48 -5.88
N THR A 243 -8.10 -4.37 -5.92
CA THR A 243 -7.19 -4.77 -4.84
C THR A 243 -6.57 -3.54 -4.20
N PHE A 244 -6.47 -3.57 -2.87
CA PHE A 244 -5.72 -2.58 -2.11
C PHE A 244 -5.03 -3.23 -0.91
N SER A 245 -3.94 -2.64 -0.45
CA SER A 245 -3.24 -3.12 0.74
C SER A 245 -2.67 -1.97 1.54
N TYR A 246 -2.41 -2.20 2.82
CA TYR A 246 -1.65 -1.27 3.66
C TYR A 246 -0.76 -2.04 4.62
N CYS A 247 0.29 -1.36 5.08
CA CYS A 247 1.11 -1.82 6.20
C CYS A 247 1.28 -0.65 7.17
N LEU A 248 0.86 -0.87 8.42
CA LEU A 248 0.93 0.13 9.46
C LEU A 248 2.29 0.04 10.13
N THR A 249 2.99 1.18 10.22
CA THR A 249 4.30 1.26 10.88
C THR A 249 4.14 1.34 12.40
N PRO A 250 5.09 0.82 13.18
CA PRO A 250 5.13 1.02 14.63
C PRO A 250 5.07 2.50 15.00
N MET A 251 4.11 2.82 15.86
CA MET A 251 3.69 4.22 16.08
C MET A 251 4.29 4.80 17.35
N TYR A 252 4.46 3.93 18.34
CA TYR A 252 4.90 4.25 19.69
C TYR A 252 6.23 3.58 20.04
N GLU A 253 6.86 2.90 19.08
CA GLU A 253 8.17 2.27 19.23
C GLU A 253 9.05 2.60 18.02
N GLY A 254 10.34 2.82 18.27
CA GLY A 254 11.32 3.12 17.23
C GLY A 254 11.14 4.44 16.49
N ASP A 255 11.77 4.53 15.31
CA ASP A 255 11.71 5.70 14.45
C ASP A 255 10.36 5.81 13.74
N ARG A 256 9.78 7.01 13.78
CA ARG A 256 8.48 7.28 13.15
C ARG A 256 8.60 7.20 11.63
N LYS A 257 7.94 6.21 11.04
CA LYS A 257 7.88 6.00 9.60
C LYS A 257 6.47 6.29 9.06
N PRO A 258 6.34 6.66 7.78
CA PRO A 258 5.04 6.80 7.14
C PRO A 258 4.41 5.43 6.87
N SER A 259 3.11 5.32 7.08
CA SER A 259 2.30 4.21 6.59
C SER A 259 1.77 4.53 5.18
N TYR A 260 1.54 3.51 4.36
CA TYR A 260 1.09 3.69 2.98
C TYR A 260 -0.09 2.80 2.64
N LEU A 261 -0.99 3.35 1.83
CA LEU A 261 -2.09 2.65 1.17
C LEU A 261 -1.71 2.43 -0.29
N HIS A 262 -1.83 1.19 -0.74
CA HIS A 262 -1.45 0.73 -2.06
C HIS A 262 -2.70 0.30 -2.84
N PHE A 263 -2.79 0.69 -4.10
CA PHE A 263 -3.82 0.23 -5.02
C PHE A 263 -3.19 -0.31 -6.31
N GLY A 264 -3.96 -1.08 -7.08
CA GLY A 264 -3.45 -1.60 -8.35
C GLY A 264 -2.60 -2.85 -8.13
N ASP A 265 -1.64 -3.05 -9.03
CA ASP A 265 -0.68 -4.16 -8.93
C ASP A 265 0.09 -4.16 -7.60
N ARG A 266 0.30 -2.98 -6.99
CA ARG A 266 0.93 -2.86 -5.65
C ARG A 266 0.03 -3.26 -4.50
N GLY A 267 -1.30 -3.20 -4.71
CA GLY A 267 -2.28 -3.61 -3.71
C GLY A 267 -2.42 -5.14 -3.60
N GLU A 268 -1.87 -5.88 -4.56
CA GLU A 268 -1.87 -7.35 -4.52
C GLU A 268 -0.80 -7.85 -3.55
N VAL A 269 -1.17 -8.80 -2.69
CA VAL A 269 -0.24 -9.49 -1.78
C VAL A 269 -0.12 -10.94 -2.27
N THR A 270 0.89 -11.21 -3.08
CA THR A 270 1.11 -12.52 -3.74
C THR A 270 2.44 -13.16 -3.38
N VAL A 271 3.06 -12.69 -2.29
CA VAL A 271 4.38 -13.11 -1.84
C VAL A 271 4.31 -14.46 -1.13
N GLU A 272 5.37 -15.26 -1.25
CA GLU A 272 5.53 -16.49 -0.48
C GLU A 272 5.50 -16.21 1.03
N GLY A 273 4.81 -17.05 1.80
CA GLY A 273 4.58 -16.86 3.23
C GLY A 273 3.35 -16.01 3.56
N ALA A 274 2.69 -15.39 2.59
CA ALA A 274 1.42 -14.71 2.82
C ALA A 274 0.30 -15.73 3.10
N VAL A 275 -0.58 -15.42 4.05
CA VAL A 275 -1.71 -16.26 4.45
C VAL A 275 -3.03 -15.56 4.13
N SER A 276 -3.96 -16.29 3.52
CA SER A 276 -5.25 -15.74 3.09
C SER A 276 -6.40 -16.31 3.91
N THR A 277 -7.43 -15.48 4.15
CA THR A 277 -8.68 -15.87 4.79
C THR A 277 -9.88 -15.30 4.01
N PRO A 278 -11.04 -15.99 3.99
CA PRO A 278 -12.24 -15.44 3.36
C PRO A 278 -12.68 -14.14 4.02
N LEU A 279 -12.97 -13.14 3.19
CA LEU A 279 -13.68 -11.93 3.62
C LEU A 279 -15.18 -12.24 3.67
N ILE A 280 -15.78 -12.08 4.84
CA ILE A 280 -17.20 -12.34 5.07
C ILE A 280 -18.00 -11.06 4.95
N ARG A 281 -19.11 -11.13 4.22
CA ARG A 281 -20.06 -10.04 4.05
C ARG A 281 -21.20 -10.24 5.04
N ASP A 282 -21.24 -9.41 6.07
CA ASP A 282 -22.36 -9.37 7.00
C ASP A 282 -23.52 -8.54 6.42
N ILE A 283 -24.73 -9.09 6.45
CA ILE A 283 -25.92 -8.44 5.86
C ILE A 283 -26.35 -7.24 6.72
N ALA A 284 -26.19 -7.32 8.04
CA ALA A 284 -26.55 -6.23 8.95
C ALA A 284 -25.53 -5.08 8.91
N ARG A 285 -24.28 -5.36 8.54
CA ARG A 285 -23.16 -4.42 8.47
C ARG A 285 -22.39 -4.55 7.15
N PRO A 286 -23.00 -4.20 6.01
CA PRO A 286 -22.46 -4.48 4.68
C PRO A 286 -21.20 -3.67 4.31
N SER A 287 -20.87 -2.63 5.08
CA SER A 287 -19.73 -1.74 4.86
C SER A 287 -18.42 -2.23 5.49
N VAL A 288 -18.48 -3.28 6.30
CA VAL A 288 -17.48 -3.58 7.32
C VAL A 288 -16.69 -4.86 6.97
N TYR A 289 -15.36 -4.87 7.20
CA TYR A 289 -14.50 -6.03 6.88
C TYR A 289 -14.50 -7.10 7.97
N PHE A 290 -15.39 -8.08 7.83
CA PHE A 290 -15.40 -9.25 8.70
C PHE A 290 -14.53 -10.39 8.15
N VAL A 291 -13.78 -11.01 9.04
CA VAL A 291 -13.10 -12.28 8.79
C VAL A 291 -13.44 -13.27 9.90
N VAL A 292 -12.90 -14.48 9.79
CA VAL A 292 -13.13 -15.55 10.76
C VAL A 292 -11.82 -15.86 11.47
N LEU A 293 -11.74 -15.47 12.74
CA LEU A 293 -10.69 -15.88 13.66
C LEU A 293 -11.15 -17.15 14.37
N GLU A 294 -10.50 -18.28 14.10
CA GLU A 294 -10.85 -19.59 14.68
C GLU A 294 -10.31 -19.71 16.11
N ALA A 295 -9.09 -19.21 16.35
CA ALA A 295 -8.47 -19.24 17.66
C ALA A 295 -7.34 -18.22 17.79
N ILE A 296 -6.93 -17.99 19.03
CA ILE A 296 -5.68 -17.34 19.40
C ILE A 296 -4.83 -18.34 20.18
N SER A 297 -3.54 -18.45 19.89
CA SER A 297 -2.62 -19.27 20.68
C SER A 297 -1.48 -18.45 21.28
N VAL A 298 -1.10 -18.81 22.51
CA VAL A 298 0.08 -18.27 23.21
C VAL A 298 0.77 -19.44 23.91
N GLY A 299 2.08 -19.57 23.75
CA GLY A 299 2.81 -20.73 24.25
C GLY A 299 2.23 -22.04 23.70
N SER A 300 1.84 -22.95 24.61
CA SER A 300 1.21 -24.23 24.24
C SER A 300 -0.33 -24.18 24.20
N LYS A 301 -0.93 -23.05 24.61
CA LYS A 301 -2.37 -22.93 24.78
C LYS A 301 -3.05 -22.36 23.54
N ARG A 302 -3.95 -23.13 22.94
CA ARG A 302 -4.91 -22.67 21.94
C ARG A 302 -6.23 -22.27 22.61
N ILE A 303 -6.72 -21.06 22.32
CA ILE A 303 -7.95 -20.47 22.85
C ILE A 303 -8.94 -20.35 21.69
N GLU A 304 -9.98 -21.18 21.71
CA GLU A 304 -11.02 -21.21 20.67
C GLU A 304 -11.88 -19.95 20.69
N PHE A 305 -12.28 -19.47 19.52
CA PHE A 305 -13.31 -18.44 19.41
C PHE A 305 -14.73 -19.04 19.53
N PRO A 306 -15.71 -18.35 20.13
CA PRO A 306 -16.96 -18.96 20.59
C PRO A 306 -18.00 -19.27 19.48
N ARG A 307 -17.66 -19.06 18.20
CA ARG A 307 -18.56 -19.30 17.06
C ARG A 307 -17.78 -19.96 15.93
N ASN A 308 -18.46 -20.86 15.19
CA ASN A 308 -17.96 -21.45 13.94
C ASN A 308 -17.66 -20.39 12.85
N GLY A 309 -18.10 -19.15 13.07
CA GLY A 309 -17.66 -17.97 12.33
C GLY A 309 -18.15 -17.88 10.89
N GLU A 310 -19.21 -18.60 10.50
CA GLU A 310 -19.70 -18.57 9.11
C GLU A 310 -20.11 -17.16 8.65
N ASP A 311 -20.64 -16.34 9.57
CA ASP A 311 -21.04 -14.95 9.32
C ASP A 311 -19.92 -13.93 9.59
N GLY A 312 -18.70 -14.39 9.87
CA GLY A 312 -17.63 -13.54 10.39
C GLY A 312 -17.76 -13.33 11.90
N ASN A 313 -16.63 -13.20 12.57
CA ASN A 313 -16.62 -13.05 14.03
C ASN A 313 -15.67 -11.98 14.56
N ILE A 314 -14.85 -11.38 13.68
CA ILE A 314 -13.96 -10.28 14.04
C ILE A 314 -13.88 -9.28 12.90
N LEU A 315 -13.95 -7.99 13.24
CA LEU A 315 -13.76 -6.87 12.33
C LEU A 315 -12.28 -6.48 12.26
N ILE A 316 -11.74 -6.24 11.06
CA ILE A 316 -10.46 -5.55 10.88
C ILE A 316 -10.68 -4.03 10.81
N ASP A 317 -10.25 -3.30 11.84
CA ASP A 317 -10.51 -1.86 11.97
C ASP A 317 -9.22 -1.06 12.21
N SER A 318 -8.75 -0.32 11.19
CA SER A 318 -7.60 0.57 11.34
C SER A 318 -7.90 1.81 12.18
N GLY A 319 -9.18 2.12 12.42
CA GLY A 319 -9.64 3.28 13.19
C GLY A 319 -9.71 3.04 14.70
N ALA A 320 -9.58 1.80 15.17
CA ALA A 320 -9.51 1.46 16.59
C ALA A 320 -8.06 1.12 16.96
N ALA A 321 -7.51 1.71 18.02
CA ALA A 321 -6.14 1.41 18.43
C ALA A 321 -6.00 0.01 19.07
N LEU A 322 -6.87 -0.28 20.03
CA LEU A 322 -6.90 -1.56 20.76
C LEU A 322 -7.65 -2.64 19.99
N SER A 323 -7.27 -3.89 20.26
CA SER A 323 -8.06 -5.06 19.86
C SER A 323 -9.09 -5.42 20.93
N TYR A 324 -10.26 -5.84 20.50
CA TYR A 324 -11.37 -6.24 21.36
C TYR A 324 -11.71 -7.70 21.09
N LEU A 325 -11.87 -8.48 22.15
CA LEU A 325 -12.21 -9.90 22.09
C LEU A 325 -13.43 -10.18 22.96
N PRO A 326 -14.22 -11.23 22.66
CA PRO A 326 -15.25 -11.71 23.57
C PRO A 326 -14.68 -12.00 24.96
N ASP A 327 -15.46 -11.73 26.00
CA ASP A 327 -15.00 -11.79 27.40
C ASP A 327 -14.33 -13.12 27.78
N GLU A 328 -14.83 -14.25 27.28
CA GLU A 328 -14.26 -15.57 27.54
C GLU A 328 -12.90 -15.78 26.86
N VAL A 329 -12.73 -15.28 25.63
CA VAL A 329 -11.46 -15.34 24.89
C VAL A 329 -10.45 -14.41 25.55
N TYR A 330 -10.87 -13.18 25.88
CA TYR A 330 -10.03 -12.19 26.54
C TYR A 330 -9.52 -12.69 27.89
N SER A 331 -10.40 -13.25 28.72
CA SER A 331 -10.03 -13.74 30.06
C SER A 331 -9.06 -14.93 29.97
N SER A 332 -9.23 -15.79 28.97
CA SER A 332 -8.30 -16.90 28.71
C SER A 332 -6.94 -16.40 28.23
N LEU A 333 -6.91 -15.39 27.36
CA LEU A 333 -5.68 -14.75 26.88
C LEU A 333 -4.96 -14.02 28.02
N GLU A 334 -5.67 -13.28 28.86
CA GLU A 334 -5.10 -12.62 30.05
C GLU A 334 -4.45 -13.65 30.97
N GLY A 335 -5.13 -14.76 31.26
CA GLY A 335 -4.60 -15.83 32.10
C GLY A 335 -3.34 -16.47 31.53
N GLU A 336 -3.32 -16.76 30.23
CA GLU A 336 -2.15 -17.35 29.58
C GLU A 336 -0.97 -16.38 29.53
N MET A 337 -1.22 -15.09 29.27
CA MET A 337 -0.18 -14.06 29.31
C MET A 337 0.44 -13.92 30.70
N VAL A 338 -0.34 -14.07 31.78
CA VAL A 338 0.20 -14.09 33.15
C VAL A 338 1.12 -15.29 33.38
N ASN A 339 0.84 -16.43 32.75
CA ASN A 339 1.66 -17.63 32.89
C ASN A 339 2.95 -17.56 32.06
N GLU A 340 2.87 -17.04 30.84
CA GLU A 340 3.97 -17.03 29.87
C GLU A 340 4.88 -15.79 30.01
N VAL A 341 4.36 -14.66 30.49
CA VAL A 341 5.16 -13.44 30.71
C VAL A 341 5.80 -13.47 32.09
N ASN A 342 7.12 -13.69 32.13
CA ASN A 342 7.90 -13.70 33.38
C ASN A 342 8.25 -12.28 33.87
N LEU A 343 7.24 -11.44 34.12
CA LEU A 343 7.38 -10.09 34.66
C LEU A 343 6.40 -9.86 35.82
N PRO A 344 6.73 -8.97 36.78
CA PRO A 344 5.83 -8.67 37.88
C PRO A 344 4.59 -7.93 37.39
N ARG A 345 3.40 -8.43 37.71
CA ARG A 345 2.14 -7.73 37.43
C ARG A 345 2.07 -6.42 38.21
N THR A 346 1.52 -5.38 37.58
CA THR A 346 1.32 -4.06 38.20
C THR A 346 -0.05 -3.48 37.85
N ASP A 347 -0.45 -2.45 38.58
CA ASP A 347 -1.70 -1.73 38.31
C ASP A 347 -1.59 -0.90 37.04
N SER A 348 -2.67 -0.84 36.26
CA SER A 348 -2.69 -0.02 35.06
C SER A 348 -2.73 1.47 35.42
N PRO A 349 -1.82 2.29 34.87
CA PRO A 349 -1.89 3.74 35.01
C PRO A 349 -3.01 4.36 34.14
N ILE A 350 -3.58 3.58 33.21
CA ILE A 350 -4.62 4.02 32.28
C ILE A 350 -5.88 3.18 32.51
N LYS A 351 -7.00 3.85 32.85
CA LYS A 351 -8.28 3.17 33.03
C LYS A 351 -8.69 2.45 31.74
N GLY A 352 -8.99 1.16 31.85
CA GLY A 352 -9.50 0.35 30.74
C GLY A 352 -8.56 -0.78 30.29
N LEU A 353 -7.25 -0.71 30.58
CA LEU A 353 -6.34 -1.83 30.40
C LEU A 353 -6.28 -2.66 31.69
N ARG A 354 -6.46 -3.99 31.61
CA ARG A 354 -6.55 -4.87 32.79
C ARG A 354 -5.24 -5.60 33.13
N LEU A 355 -4.42 -5.91 32.12
CA LEU A 355 -3.17 -6.62 32.30
C LEU A 355 -2.00 -5.70 31.98
N CYS A 356 -1.17 -5.44 33.00
CA CYS A 356 0.05 -4.67 32.88
C CYS A 356 1.18 -5.33 33.68
N PHE A 357 2.40 -5.16 33.19
CA PHE A 357 3.62 -5.66 33.81
C PHE A 357 4.61 -4.52 34.06
N GLY A 358 5.31 -4.62 35.18
CA GLY A 358 6.46 -3.78 35.48
C GLY A 358 7.67 -4.22 34.65
N ILE A 359 8.37 -3.26 34.07
CA ILE A 359 9.63 -3.45 33.35
C ILE A 359 10.72 -2.54 33.92
N THR A 360 11.97 -2.98 33.85
CA THR A 360 13.13 -2.13 34.15
C THR A 360 13.59 -1.44 32.86
N PRO A 361 13.65 -0.09 32.82
CA PRO A 361 14.14 0.61 31.64
C PRO A 361 15.56 0.19 31.27
N GLY A 362 15.76 -0.22 30.01
CA GLY A 362 17.07 -0.63 29.50
C GLY A 362 17.41 -2.10 29.72
N GLU A 363 16.59 -2.86 30.46
CA GLU A 363 16.71 -4.32 30.52
C GLU A 363 15.85 -4.96 29.43
N GLU A 364 16.38 -6.01 28.80
CA GLU A 364 15.61 -6.81 27.84
C GLU A 364 14.56 -7.65 28.59
N TYR A 365 13.36 -7.70 28.02
CA TYR A 365 12.29 -8.56 28.48
C TYR A 365 11.66 -9.27 27.29
N HIS A 366 11.08 -10.44 27.55
CA HIS A 366 10.46 -11.25 26.53
C HIS A 366 8.94 -11.26 26.70
N ILE A 367 8.24 -10.89 25.63
CA ILE A 367 6.79 -11.11 25.49
C ILE A 367 6.60 -12.25 24.50
N PRO A 368 5.81 -13.28 24.83
CA PRO A 368 5.57 -14.41 23.94
C PRO A 368 4.85 -13.94 22.68
N THR A 369 5.17 -14.56 21.55
CA THR A 369 4.42 -14.32 20.30
C THR A 369 3.02 -14.91 20.44
N VAL A 370 2.03 -14.14 20.01
CA VAL A 370 0.63 -14.56 19.93
C VAL A 370 0.32 -14.95 18.50
N PHE A 371 -0.32 -16.09 18.29
CA PHE A 371 -0.69 -16.57 16.97
C PHE A 371 -2.19 -16.41 16.76
N ALA A 372 -2.58 -15.60 15.78
CA ALA A 372 -3.97 -15.47 15.34
C ALA A 372 -4.26 -16.46 14.21
N HIS A 373 -5.15 -17.42 14.45
CA HIS A 373 -5.49 -18.48 13.50
C HIS A 373 -6.78 -18.13 12.77
N PHE A 374 -6.69 -17.83 11.48
CA PHE A 374 -7.82 -17.49 10.65
C PHE A 374 -8.33 -18.69 9.83
N LYS A 375 -9.61 -18.66 9.49
CA LYS A 375 -10.25 -19.65 8.62
C LYS A 375 -9.49 -19.79 7.31
N GLY A 376 -9.29 -21.04 6.90
CA GLY A 376 -8.46 -21.40 5.74
C GLY A 376 -7.05 -21.88 6.14
N GLY A 377 -6.76 -21.96 7.44
CA GLY A 377 -5.49 -22.48 7.96
C GLY A 377 -4.37 -21.43 8.03
N GLY A 378 -4.68 -20.16 7.75
CA GLY A 378 -3.72 -19.06 7.83
C GLY A 378 -3.42 -18.72 9.29
N THR A 379 -2.14 -18.59 9.63
CA THR A 379 -1.71 -18.12 10.95
C THR A 379 -0.92 -16.83 10.81
N VAL A 380 -1.31 -15.82 11.58
CA VAL A 380 -0.63 -14.52 11.64
C VAL A 380 0.07 -14.38 12.98
N GLU A 381 1.34 -14.03 12.94
CA GLU A 381 2.14 -13.82 14.15
C GLU A 381 1.93 -12.40 14.66
N LEU A 382 1.64 -12.25 15.94
CA LEU A 382 1.50 -10.97 16.63
C LEU A 382 2.62 -10.90 17.68
N HIS A 383 3.63 -10.09 17.40
CA HIS A 383 4.78 -9.91 18.29
C HIS A 383 4.45 -8.89 19.42
N SER A 384 5.45 -8.55 20.23
CA SER A 384 5.29 -7.64 21.36
C SER A 384 4.64 -6.31 20.95
N ILE A 385 5.06 -5.71 19.83
CA ILE A 385 4.52 -4.43 19.32
C ILE A 385 3.03 -4.50 18.96
N ASN A 386 2.54 -5.71 18.65
CA ASN A 386 1.15 -5.94 18.27
C ASN A 386 0.25 -6.20 19.47
N THR A 387 0.84 -6.65 20.58
CA THR A 387 0.11 -7.23 21.72
C THR A 387 0.25 -6.42 22.99
N PHE A 388 1.34 -5.67 23.15
CA PHE A 388 1.61 -4.80 24.29
C PHE A 388 1.93 -3.39 23.85
N VAL A 389 1.64 -2.44 24.73
CA VAL A 389 2.01 -1.03 24.55
C VAL A 389 2.68 -0.50 25.81
N LYS A 390 3.79 0.23 25.63
CA LYS A 390 4.50 0.89 26.72
C LYS A 390 3.75 2.16 27.14
N VAL A 391 3.11 2.11 28.32
CA VAL A 391 2.24 3.18 28.83
C VAL A 391 2.96 4.13 29.79
N ARG A 392 4.07 3.69 30.38
CA ARG A 392 5.01 4.48 31.19
C ARG A 392 6.42 3.92 30.98
N GLU A 393 7.46 4.61 31.45
CA GLU A 393 8.84 4.12 31.32
C GLU A 393 9.06 2.72 31.90
N THR A 394 8.34 2.42 32.98
CA THR A 394 8.47 1.17 33.75
C THR A 394 7.25 0.25 33.60
N ILE A 395 6.31 0.53 32.67
CA ILE A 395 5.06 -0.23 32.57
C ILE A 395 4.68 -0.47 31.11
N ILE A 396 4.42 -1.74 30.78
CA ILE A 396 3.77 -2.18 29.55
C ILE A 396 2.41 -2.77 29.89
N CYS A 397 1.45 -2.64 28.98
CA CYS A 397 0.10 -3.18 29.16
C CYS A 397 -0.38 -3.91 27.91
N LEU A 398 -1.16 -4.96 28.10
CA LEU A 398 -1.78 -5.72 27.02
C LEU A 398 -2.73 -4.80 26.23
N ALA A 399 -2.51 -4.69 24.93
CA ALA A 399 -3.29 -3.87 23.99
C ALA A 399 -4.60 -4.55 23.53
N PHE A 400 -5.06 -5.53 24.30
CA PHE A 400 -6.32 -6.23 24.12
C PHE A 400 -7.30 -5.90 25.24
N ARG A 401 -8.59 -5.94 24.94
CA ARG A 401 -9.65 -5.68 25.91
C ARG A 401 -10.86 -6.58 25.64
N SER A 402 -11.65 -6.81 26.68
CA SER A 402 -13.02 -7.32 26.54
C SER A 402 -13.88 -6.37 25.71
N GLY A 403 -14.67 -6.91 24.79
CA GLY A 403 -15.67 -6.18 24.03
C GLY A 403 -16.79 -7.08 23.53
N SER A 404 -18.00 -6.53 23.39
CA SER A 404 -19.13 -7.25 22.81
C SER A 404 -18.96 -7.49 21.31
N GLU A 405 -18.31 -6.54 20.64
CA GLU A 405 -17.89 -6.64 19.24
C GLU A 405 -16.40 -6.96 19.20
N ALA A 406 -16.01 -8.03 18.51
CA ALA A 406 -14.61 -8.37 18.37
C ALA A 406 -13.97 -7.53 17.24
N ILE A 407 -12.82 -6.95 17.53
CA ILE A 407 -12.12 -6.01 16.65
C ILE A 407 -10.63 -6.34 16.69
N LEU A 408 -10.02 -6.50 15.52
CA LEU A 408 -8.57 -6.47 15.35
C LEU A 408 -8.17 -5.00 15.12
N GLY A 409 -7.66 -4.34 16.17
CA GLY A 409 -7.28 -2.93 16.13
C GLY A 409 -5.95 -2.68 15.44
N ASN A 410 -5.60 -1.41 15.23
CA ASN A 410 -4.44 -1.01 14.44
C ASN A 410 -3.09 -1.35 15.08
N LEU A 411 -2.99 -1.44 16.41
CA LEU A 411 -1.76 -1.89 17.08
C LEU A 411 -1.48 -3.35 16.69
N ALA A 412 -2.50 -4.20 16.70
CA ALA A 412 -2.38 -5.59 16.29
C ALA A 412 -2.13 -5.78 14.78
N GLN A 413 -2.25 -4.72 13.97
CA GLN A 413 -1.99 -4.73 12.53
C GLN A 413 -0.62 -4.14 12.14
N GLN A 414 0.16 -3.64 13.11
CA GLN A 414 1.49 -3.08 12.84
C GLN A 414 2.47 -4.13 12.30
N ASP A 415 3.33 -3.75 11.36
CA ASP A 415 4.31 -4.66 10.74
C ASP A 415 3.68 -5.92 10.11
N ILE A 416 2.42 -5.78 9.67
CA ILE A 416 1.70 -6.79 8.90
C ILE A 416 1.17 -6.09 7.65
N LEU A 417 1.55 -6.60 6.48
CA LEU A 417 0.98 -6.17 5.22
C LEU A 417 -0.38 -6.84 5.06
N ILE A 418 -1.44 -6.05 5.08
CA ILE A 418 -2.83 -6.51 4.95
C ILE A 418 -3.35 -6.12 3.58
N GLY A 419 -3.63 -7.12 2.75
CA GLY A 419 -4.20 -6.97 1.41
C GLY A 419 -5.66 -7.38 1.35
N TYR A 420 -6.47 -6.60 0.65
CA TYR A 420 -7.88 -6.82 0.43
C TYR A 420 -8.12 -7.06 -1.06
N ASP A 421 -8.63 -8.23 -1.39
CA ASP A 421 -9.13 -8.56 -2.72
C ASP A 421 -10.66 -8.60 -2.67
N THR A 422 -11.27 -7.47 -3.06
CA THR A 422 -12.74 -7.32 -3.09
C THR A 422 -13.40 -8.11 -4.22
N GLN A 423 -12.63 -8.60 -5.21
CA GLN A 423 -13.16 -9.44 -6.28
C GLN A 423 -13.25 -10.90 -5.85
N ARG A 424 -12.23 -11.38 -5.14
CA ARG A 424 -12.18 -12.74 -4.61
C ARG A 424 -12.79 -12.87 -3.21
N ASN A 425 -13.23 -11.75 -2.61
CA ASN A 425 -13.66 -11.67 -1.21
C ASN A 425 -12.64 -12.37 -0.29
N THR A 426 -11.41 -11.87 -0.32
CA THR A 426 -10.29 -12.46 0.44
C THR A 426 -9.48 -11.35 1.11
N VAL A 427 -9.07 -11.59 2.35
CA VAL A 427 -8.04 -10.80 3.04
C VAL A 427 -6.77 -11.63 3.12
N THR A 428 -5.62 -11.02 2.85
CA THR A 428 -4.32 -11.66 2.89
C THR A 428 -3.41 -10.92 3.85
N PHE A 429 -2.73 -11.65 4.73
CA PHE A 429 -1.79 -11.13 5.70
C PHE A 429 -0.39 -11.62 5.36
N LEU A 430 0.60 -10.77 5.60
CA LEU A 430 2.01 -11.13 5.52
C LEU A 430 2.75 -10.42 6.65
N ASN A 431 3.32 -11.20 7.58
CA ASN A 431 4.23 -10.69 8.59
C ASN A 431 5.47 -10.08 7.91
N THR A 432 5.83 -8.83 8.23
CA THR A 432 6.95 -8.13 7.59
C THR A 432 7.56 -7.09 8.53
N ASP A 433 8.89 -7.04 8.61
CA ASP A 433 9.59 -5.92 9.26
C ASP A 433 9.52 -4.70 8.35
N TYR A 434 8.46 -3.90 8.48
CA TYR A 434 8.14 -2.88 7.50
C TYR A 434 9.06 -1.67 7.65
N SER A 435 9.96 -1.48 6.69
CA SER A 435 10.96 -0.40 6.73
C SER A 435 10.38 1.00 6.48
N GLY A 436 9.08 1.12 6.20
CA GLY A 436 8.45 2.37 5.78
C GLY A 436 8.65 2.67 4.28
N SER A 437 9.18 1.73 3.50
CA SER A 437 9.48 1.92 2.08
C SER A 437 8.31 1.60 1.13
N GLY A 438 7.26 0.92 1.61
CA GLY A 438 6.10 0.54 0.79
C GLY A 438 5.97 -0.94 0.46
N TYR A 439 6.91 -1.80 0.84
CA TYR A 439 6.89 -3.27 0.63
C TYR A 439 7.97 -3.91 1.55
N PRO A 440 7.88 -5.21 1.92
CA PRO A 440 8.97 -5.91 2.58
C PRO A 440 10.28 -5.73 1.81
N GLU A 441 11.33 -5.26 2.49
CA GLU A 441 12.68 -5.31 1.93
C GLU A 441 13.10 -6.77 1.87
N GLY A 442 13.54 -7.23 0.68
CA GLY A 442 14.05 -8.58 0.51
C GLY A 442 15.14 -8.86 1.54
N ASN A 443 15.09 -10.04 2.15
CA ASN A 443 15.96 -10.47 3.23
C ASN A 443 17.42 -10.58 2.75
N ASP A 444 18.16 -9.48 2.76
CA ASP A 444 19.62 -9.48 2.59
C ASP A 444 20.27 -9.67 3.97
N GLY A 445 20.90 -10.84 4.09
CA GLY A 445 21.57 -11.43 5.25
C GLY A 445 22.04 -10.54 6.42
N ALA A 446 21.66 -11.00 7.62
CA ALA A 446 22.32 -10.91 8.92
C ALA A 446 23.47 -9.90 9.09
N LYS A 447 23.24 -8.89 9.94
CA LYS A 447 24.23 -7.94 10.44
C LYS A 447 25.27 -8.62 11.34
N VAL A 448 26.55 -8.45 11.01
CA VAL A 448 27.68 -8.61 11.95
C VAL A 448 28.47 -7.30 11.99
N GLY A 449 28.60 -6.75 13.20
CA GLY A 449 29.76 -6.01 13.72
C GLY A 449 30.25 -4.75 13.01
N ALA A 450 30.05 -3.60 13.66
CA ALA A 450 30.64 -2.31 13.30
C ALA A 450 32.18 -2.32 13.39
N ASP A 451 32.85 -1.89 12.31
CA ASP A 451 33.91 -0.86 12.32
C ASP A 451 34.56 -0.77 10.93
N GLN A 452 34.10 0.19 10.10
CA GLN A 452 34.96 1.06 9.27
C GLN A 452 34.14 1.99 8.36
N LEU A 453 34.33 3.28 8.62
CA LEU A 453 34.21 4.47 7.76
C LEU A 453 33.61 4.32 6.34
N LEU A 454 32.55 5.11 6.14
CA LEU A 454 31.84 5.47 4.92
C LEU A 454 32.67 5.48 3.62
N SER A 455 32.09 4.91 2.56
CA SER A 455 32.28 5.41 1.19
C SER A 455 30.99 5.27 0.38
N SER A 456 30.62 6.36 -0.27
CA SER A 456 29.46 6.56 -1.12
C SER A 456 29.51 5.78 -2.44
N SER A 457 28.51 4.93 -2.71
CA SER A 457 28.00 4.50 -4.02
C SER A 457 27.13 3.24 -3.79
N LEU A 458 26.07 2.90 -4.52
CA LEU A 458 25.18 3.58 -5.45
C LEU A 458 24.04 2.55 -5.69
N VAL A 459 22.78 2.98 -5.65
CA VAL A 459 21.68 2.34 -6.39
C VAL A 459 22.07 2.26 -7.88
N GLY A 460 21.98 1.10 -8.57
CA GLY A 460 22.32 1.12 -10.00
C GLY A 460 22.29 -0.11 -10.92
N ASP A 461 21.70 -1.27 -10.61
CA ASP A 461 21.82 -2.44 -11.51
C ASP A 461 20.78 -2.54 -12.66
N GLY A 462 19.94 -1.52 -12.84
CA GLY A 462 18.93 -1.50 -13.91
C GLY A 462 19.50 -1.51 -15.34
N GLY A 463 20.79 -1.19 -15.51
CA GLY A 463 21.44 -1.11 -16.81
C GLY A 463 21.91 -2.46 -17.36
N ALA A 464 22.67 -3.23 -16.58
CA ALA A 464 23.24 -4.50 -17.03
C ALA A 464 22.16 -5.59 -17.14
N SER A 465 21.21 -5.61 -16.20
CA SER A 465 20.10 -6.56 -16.16
C SER A 465 19.18 -6.45 -17.39
N TRP A 466 18.83 -5.24 -17.82
CA TRP A 466 17.97 -5.06 -19.00
C TRP A 466 18.67 -5.46 -20.30
N ARG A 467 19.98 -5.22 -20.43
CA ARG A 467 20.76 -5.58 -21.62
C ARG A 467 20.93 -7.09 -21.76
N LEU A 468 21.20 -7.79 -20.66
CA LEU A 468 21.23 -9.26 -20.62
C LEU A 468 19.85 -9.87 -20.88
N LYS A 469 18.77 -9.30 -20.29
CA LYS A 469 17.40 -9.72 -20.59
C LYS A 469 17.02 -9.47 -22.05
N SER A 470 17.48 -8.37 -22.65
CA SER A 470 17.28 -8.07 -24.07
C SER A 470 18.03 -9.04 -24.98
N LEU A 471 19.27 -9.42 -24.62
CA LEU A 471 20.06 -10.40 -25.35
C LEU A 471 19.44 -11.81 -25.23
N LYS A 472 18.92 -12.18 -24.05
CA LYS A 472 18.21 -13.45 -23.77
C LYS A 472 16.86 -13.52 -24.50
N ALA A 473 16.13 -12.41 -24.54
CA ALA A 473 14.92 -12.30 -25.35
C ALA A 473 15.26 -12.47 -26.84
N PHE A 474 16.33 -11.81 -27.31
CA PHE A 474 16.72 -11.90 -28.71
C PHE A 474 17.17 -13.31 -29.12
N THR A 475 18.06 -13.96 -28.35
CA THR A 475 18.49 -15.35 -28.61
C THR A 475 17.33 -16.34 -28.61
N ARG A 476 16.28 -16.10 -27.79
CA ARG A 476 15.03 -16.87 -27.82
C ARG A 476 14.19 -16.61 -29.08
N THR A 477 14.27 -15.43 -29.69
CA THR A 477 13.60 -15.12 -30.96
C THR A 477 14.42 -15.57 -32.18
N SER A 478 15.76 -15.64 -32.08
CA SER A 478 16.65 -16.07 -33.18
C SER A 478 16.56 -17.56 -33.50
N SER A 479 16.01 -18.40 -32.60
CA SER A 479 15.69 -19.79 -32.93
C SER A 479 14.55 -19.91 -33.96
N SER A 480 13.86 -18.79 -34.28
CA SER A 480 12.82 -18.72 -35.32
C SER A 480 13.21 -17.90 -36.57
N ARG A 481 14.38 -17.26 -36.56
CA ARG A 481 14.93 -16.49 -37.69
C ARG A 481 16.44 -16.68 -37.73
N GLU A 482 16.95 -17.33 -38.77
CA GLU A 482 18.40 -17.50 -39.03
C GLU A 482 19.11 -16.14 -39.14
N GLN A 483 19.49 -15.55 -38.01
CA GLN A 483 20.36 -14.38 -37.94
C GLN A 483 21.55 -14.68 -37.04
N ASN A 484 22.74 -14.36 -37.53
CA ASN A 484 24.00 -14.66 -36.87
C ASN A 484 24.16 -13.78 -35.61
N PHE A 485 24.39 -14.40 -34.46
CA PHE A 485 24.56 -13.73 -33.17
C PHE A 485 25.59 -12.58 -33.22
N ASN A 486 26.69 -12.76 -33.95
CA ASN A 486 27.73 -11.74 -34.06
C ASN A 486 27.29 -10.52 -34.87
N GLU A 487 26.39 -10.66 -35.85
CA GLU A 487 25.83 -9.52 -36.59
C GLU A 487 24.91 -8.69 -35.69
N VAL A 488 24.13 -9.33 -34.83
CA VAL A 488 23.20 -8.63 -33.94
C VAL A 488 23.94 -7.92 -32.82
N VAL A 489 24.98 -8.57 -32.29
CA VAL A 489 25.89 -7.93 -31.34
C VAL A 489 26.55 -6.71 -31.96
N LYS A 490 26.98 -6.82 -33.22
CA LYS A 490 27.55 -5.73 -34.00
C LYS A 490 26.54 -4.60 -34.28
N GLU A 491 25.31 -4.95 -34.67
CA GLU A 491 24.24 -4.01 -35.02
C GLU A 491 23.78 -3.18 -33.81
N ARG A 492 23.66 -3.80 -32.64
CA ARG A 492 23.11 -3.14 -31.45
C ARG A 492 24.15 -2.60 -30.48
N TRP A 493 25.34 -3.18 -30.44
CA TRP A 493 26.36 -2.88 -29.43
C TRP A 493 27.78 -2.70 -30.00
N GLY A 494 27.95 -2.68 -31.33
CA GLY A 494 29.22 -2.39 -32.00
C GLY A 494 30.13 -3.61 -32.10
N THR A 495 30.67 -4.09 -30.98
CA THR A 495 31.52 -5.28 -30.93
C THR A 495 31.25 -6.11 -29.68
N LEU A 496 31.60 -7.41 -29.73
CA LEU A 496 31.49 -8.29 -28.57
C LEU A 496 32.36 -7.80 -27.40
N GLY A 497 33.51 -7.18 -27.68
CA GLY A 497 34.38 -6.57 -26.67
C GLY A 497 33.73 -5.39 -25.96
N GLU A 498 32.99 -4.53 -26.69
CA GLU A 498 32.25 -3.40 -26.12
C GLU A 498 31.03 -3.84 -25.31
N LEU A 499 30.34 -4.90 -25.74
CA LEU A 499 29.28 -5.52 -24.95
C LEU A 499 29.82 -6.05 -23.62
N ILE A 500 30.96 -6.75 -23.62
CA ILE A 500 31.60 -7.26 -22.40
C ILE A 500 32.05 -6.11 -21.49
N ALA A 501 32.65 -5.05 -22.06
CA ALA A 501 33.07 -3.88 -21.29
C ALA A 501 31.88 -3.11 -20.68
N THR A 502 30.72 -3.08 -21.35
CA THR A 502 29.51 -2.39 -20.85
C THR A 502 28.73 -3.21 -19.83
N VAL A 503 28.78 -4.55 -19.90
CA VAL A 503 28.20 -5.44 -18.87
C VAL A 503 29.08 -5.47 -17.62
N ALA A 504 30.40 -5.35 -17.76
CA ALA A 504 31.35 -5.36 -16.64
C ALA A 504 31.56 -3.98 -15.96
N SER A 505 30.84 -2.94 -16.39
CA SER A 505 30.98 -1.58 -15.86
C SER A 505 29.95 -1.31 -14.76
N ASN A 506 30.41 -0.99 -13.54
CA ASN A 506 29.56 -0.60 -12.40
C ASN A 506 29.00 0.84 -12.48
N ALA A 507 29.13 1.52 -13.63
CA ALA A 507 28.62 2.88 -13.82
C ALA A 507 27.15 2.87 -14.32
N ALA A 508 26.28 3.61 -13.63
CA ALA A 508 24.92 3.87 -14.10
C ALA A 508 24.94 4.55 -15.48
N ALA A 509 24.09 4.06 -16.40
CA ALA A 509 24.01 4.66 -17.74
C ALA A 509 23.53 6.12 -17.63
N PRO A 510 24.21 7.10 -18.27
CA PRO A 510 23.76 8.49 -18.24
C PRO A 510 22.32 8.59 -18.75
N ALA A 511 21.48 9.35 -18.03
CA ALA A 511 20.14 9.70 -18.47
C ALA A 511 20.24 10.26 -19.91
N ARG A 512 19.45 9.71 -20.84
CA ARG A 512 19.41 10.08 -22.28
C ARG A 512 20.49 9.47 -23.20
N THR A 513 21.12 8.36 -22.82
CA THR A 513 22.04 7.61 -23.72
C THR A 513 21.37 7.18 -25.04
N HIS A 514 20.07 6.84 -25.01
CA HIS A 514 19.31 6.53 -26.23
C HIS A 514 19.17 7.73 -27.19
N LEU A 515 19.09 8.96 -26.66
CA LEU A 515 19.04 10.18 -27.48
C LEU A 515 20.40 10.51 -28.09
N ARG A 516 21.51 10.22 -27.40
CA ARG A 516 22.87 10.37 -27.98
C ARG A 516 23.14 9.37 -29.11
N ALA A 517 22.67 8.13 -28.98
CA ALA A 517 22.77 7.14 -30.06
C ALA A 517 21.97 7.56 -31.30
N ILE A 518 20.79 8.17 -31.12
CA ILE A 518 19.97 8.70 -32.22
C ILE A 518 20.64 9.93 -32.86
N LYS A 519 21.19 10.84 -32.04
CA LYS A 519 21.87 12.05 -32.54
C LYS A 519 23.17 11.73 -33.28
N ASN A 520 23.91 10.70 -32.86
CA ASN A 520 25.10 10.22 -33.56
C ASN A 520 24.76 9.50 -34.88
N ARG A 521 23.61 8.80 -34.96
CA ARG A 521 23.10 8.27 -36.24
C ARG A 521 22.70 9.38 -37.21
N GLN A 522 22.05 10.44 -36.72
CA GLN A 522 21.70 11.59 -37.56
C GLN A 522 22.95 12.34 -38.06
N LYS A 523 24.01 12.41 -37.24
CA LYS A 523 25.28 13.06 -37.62
C LYS A 523 26.08 12.24 -38.66
N GLY A 524 26.05 10.90 -38.58
CA GLY A 524 26.68 10.01 -39.56
C GLY A 524 25.99 9.98 -40.92
N ILE A 525 24.69 10.31 -40.99
CA ILE A 525 23.94 10.41 -42.26
C ILE A 525 24.24 11.74 -42.99
N THR A 526 24.69 12.77 -42.27
CA THR A 526 25.02 14.09 -42.87
C THR A 526 26.48 14.26 -43.29
N GLU A 527 27.37 13.32 -43.00
CA GLU A 527 28.79 13.38 -43.40
C GLU A 527 29.13 12.52 -44.63
N GLU A 528 28.14 11.89 -45.26
CA GLU A 528 28.35 11.09 -46.48
C GLU A 528 28.30 11.91 -47.79
N ASN A 529 28.21 13.24 -47.72
CA ASN A 529 28.25 14.13 -48.88
C ASN A 529 29.12 15.37 -48.64
N SER A 530 30.45 15.25 -48.84
CA SER A 530 31.32 16.26 -49.51
C SER A 530 32.81 15.88 -49.34
N PRO A 531 33.69 16.11 -50.36
CA PRO A 531 35.11 15.83 -50.24
C PRO A 531 35.94 17.04 -49.77
N ASP A 532 37.00 16.71 -49.04
CA ASP A 532 38.33 17.36 -48.97
C ASP A 532 38.65 18.47 -47.94
N SER A 533 39.93 18.42 -47.51
CA SER A 533 40.81 19.38 -46.81
C SER A 533 40.97 19.36 -45.27
N ASP A 534 42.10 18.79 -44.85
CA ASP A 534 43.20 19.34 -44.02
C ASP A 534 43.01 19.85 -42.57
N LYS A 535 43.80 19.18 -41.69
CA LYS A 535 44.72 19.68 -40.64
C LYS A 535 44.25 20.11 -39.22
N HIS A 536 45.07 19.58 -38.29
CA HIS A 536 45.44 20.01 -36.92
C HIS A 536 44.41 19.76 -35.79
N GLY A 537 44.75 19.16 -34.65
CA GLY A 537 46.01 18.67 -34.08
C GLY A 537 45.79 18.22 -32.63
N GLY A 538 46.79 17.55 -32.00
CA GLY A 538 46.90 17.51 -30.52
C GLY A 538 46.64 16.17 -29.79
N ARG A 539 47.60 15.25 -29.89
CA ARG A 539 48.05 14.25 -28.87
C ARG A 539 48.24 14.90 -27.47
N ALA A 540 48.26 14.26 -26.29
CA ALA A 540 48.37 12.86 -25.83
C ALA A 540 48.36 12.80 -24.28
N LEU A 541 48.39 11.56 -23.75
CA LEU A 541 48.91 11.10 -22.43
C LEU A 541 48.00 11.40 -21.22
N ILE A 542 47.71 10.44 -20.33
CA ILE A 542 48.67 9.67 -19.53
C ILE A 542 48.27 8.19 -19.41
N LYS A 543 49.25 7.33 -19.71
CA LYS A 543 49.37 5.92 -19.32
C LYS A 543 50.07 5.90 -17.97
N GLY A 544 49.58 5.15 -16.98
CA GLY A 544 50.37 4.84 -15.80
C GLY A 544 49.56 4.32 -14.62
N GLN A 545 49.90 3.12 -14.17
CA GLN A 545 49.55 2.47 -12.90
C GLN A 545 48.13 1.92 -12.75
N THR A 546 47.98 0.64 -13.09
CA THR A 546 47.62 -0.44 -12.13
C THR A 546 47.59 -1.78 -12.87
N GLU A 547 48.78 -2.34 -13.10
CA GLU A 547 48.92 -3.79 -13.18
C GLU A 547 48.75 -4.36 -11.75
N ASN A 548 48.08 -5.52 -11.64
CA ASN A 548 47.98 -6.36 -10.46
C ASN A 548 47.08 -5.92 -9.29
N VAL A 549 45.75 -5.86 -9.51
CA VAL A 549 44.77 -6.38 -8.53
C VAL A 549 43.53 -6.82 -9.30
N TYR A 550 43.44 -8.08 -9.76
CA TYR A 550 42.17 -8.82 -10.03
C TYR A 550 42.53 -10.23 -10.53
N CYS A 551 43.14 -11.02 -9.65
CA CYS A 551 43.28 -12.48 -9.80
C CYS A 551 42.93 -13.21 -8.50
N TYR A 552 41.99 -12.64 -7.73
CA TYR A 552 41.56 -13.22 -6.45
C TYR A 552 40.04 -13.19 -6.33
N ARG A 553 39.34 -13.87 -7.27
CA ARG A 553 37.97 -14.43 -7.09
C ARG A 553 37.35 -15.02 -8.37
N ILE A 554 38.14 -15.46 -9.33
CA ILE A 554 37.67 -16.39 -10.38
C ILE A 554 38.78 -17.41 -10.56
N GLY A 555 38.49 -18.69 -10.30
CA GLY A 555 39.46 -19.78 -10.33
C GLY A 555 40.28 -19.83 -11.63
N LEU A 556 41.49 -20.38 -11.52
CA LEU A 556 42.57 -20.43 -12.52
C LEU A 556 42.23 -20.94 -13.93
N GLU A 557 41.01 -21.37 -14.24
CA GLU A 557 40.63 -21.92 -15.54
C GLU A 557 40.16 -20.87 -16.57
N ALA A 558 39.62 -19.73 -16.12
CA ALA A 558 39.19 -18.66 -17.03
C ALA A 558 40.36 -17.87 -17.64
N CYS A 559 41.50 -17.78 -16.94
CA CYS A 559 42.72 -17.19 -17.49
C CYS A 559 43.44 -18.11 -18.48
N ARG A 560 43.21 -19.43 -18.44
CA ARG A 560 43.83 -20.38 -19.37
C ARG A 560 43.19 -20.33 -20.75
N ALA A 561 41.87 -20.09 -20.83
CA ALA A 561 41.15 -19.95 -22.09
C ALA A 561 41.58 -18.72 -22.94
N ARG A 562 42.12 -17.68 -22.31
CA ARG A 562 42.62 -16.48 -23.02
C ARG A 562 44.00 -16.68 -23.64
N LYS A 563 44.76 -17.72 -23.26
CA LYS A 563 46.14 -17.95 -23.74
C LYS A 563 46.24 -18.95 -24.90
N GLU A 564 45.20 -19.74 -25.17
CA GLU A 564 45.26 -20.83 -26.18
C GLU A 564 44.23 -20.74 -27.33
N GLY A 565 43.44 -19.66 -27.43
CA GLY A 565 42.72 -19.35 -28.68
C GLY A 565 41.66 -20.35 -29.14
N ASN A 566 41.01 -21.10 -28.23
CA ASN A 566 39.88 -21.98 -28.55
C ASN A 566 38.52 -21.36 -28.20
N GLN A 567 37.52 -21.57 -29.08
CA GLN A 567 36.14 -21.14 -28.90
C GLN A 567 35.51 -21.74 -27.63
N LEU A 568 34.87 -20.90 -26.81
CA LEU A 568 33.97 -21.37 -25.75
C LEU A 568 32.70 -21.92 -26.39
N ASN A 569 32.35 -23.17 -26.12
CA ASN A 569 31.11 -23.81 -26.54
C ASN A 569 30.04 -23.75 -25.43
N ALA A 570 28.79 -24.02 -25.81
CA ALA A 570 27.60 -23.86 -24.98
C ALA A 570 27.63 -24.64 -23.64
N GLU A 571 28.35 -25.76 -23.58
CA GLU A 571 28.48 -26.57 -22.36
C GLU A 571 29.26 -25.85 -21.25
N LYS A 572 30.29 -25.07 -21.59
CA LYS A 572 31.05 -24.30 -20.59
C LYS A 572 30.29 -23.09 -20.04
N LEU A 573 29.28 -22.60 -20.76
CA LEU A 573 28.41 -21.53 -20.27
C LEU A 573 27.39 -22.08 -19.27
N ALA A 574 26.86 -23.29 -19.51
CA ALA A 574 25.93 -23.96 -18.61
C ALA A 574 26.59 -24.29 -17.25
N GLU A 575 27.88 -24.61 -17.25
CA GLU A 575 28.67 -24.88 -16.03
C GLU A 575 28.93 -23.62 -15.19
N ILE A 576 28.97 -22.45 -15.82
CA ILE A 576 29.06 -21.15 -15.14
C ILE A 576 27.68 -20.72 -14.61
N GLU A 577 26.60 -20.95 -15.37
CA GLU A 577 25.22 -20.69 -14.90
C GLU A 577 24.87 -21.53 -13.66
N ALA A 578 25.29 -22.80 -13.59
CA ALA A 578 25.04 -23.66 -12.43
C ALA A 578 25.74 -23.21 -11.14
N LYS A 579 26.74 -22.32 -11.23
CA LYS A 579 27.56 -21.87 -10.10
C LYS A 579 27.13 -20.52 -9.52
N PHE A 580 26.20 -19.81 -10.16
CA PHE A 580 25.78 -18.47 -9.76
C PHE A 580 24.27 -18.27 -9.56
N GLY A 581 23.46 -19.33 -9.71
CA GLY A 581 22.02 -19.33 -9.39
C GLY A 581 21.15 -18.71 -10.48
#